data_AF-K0VS10-F1
#
_entry.id   AF-K0VS10-F1
#
_cell.length_a   1.000
_cell.length_b   1.000
_cell.length_c   1.000
_cell.angle_alpha   90.00
_cell.angle_beta   90.00
_cell.angle_gamma   90.00
#
_symmetry.space_group_name_H-M   'P 1'
#
loop_
_entity.id
_entity.type
_entity.pdbx_description
1 polymer ?
#
loop_
_entity_poly.entity_id
_entity_poly.type
_entity_poly.pdbx_seq_one_letter_code
_entity_poly.pdbx_strand_id
1 'polypeptide(L)'
;MLPLFDMMMQAQNGAALEAVARQYNLAQEQATKAMAALMPAFSAGLKRSTSNPYDFVGLMQAVASGNYARYFEDMSRAFTPEGISDGN
;
A
#
# COMPACT_ATOMS: atom_id res chain seq x y z
N MET A 1 -8.20 6.86 -15.44
CA MET A 1 -7.09 6.01 -14.96
C MET A 1 -7.43 5.63 -13.54
N LEU A 2 -7.76 4.37 -13.27
CA LEU A 2 -7.83 3.92 -11.88
C LEU A 2 -6.42 4.10 -11.31
N PRO A 3 -6.24 4.83 -10.18
CA PRO A 3 -4.94 4.91 -9.53
C PRO A 3 -4.45 3.48 -9.27
N LEU A 4 -3.14 3.26 -9.40
CA LEU A 4 -2.48 1.97 -9.13
C LEU A 4 -3.00 1.31 -7.84
N PHE A 5 -3.32 2.13 -6.85
CA PHE A 5 -3.94 1.71 -5.60
C PHE A 5 -5.28 1.01 -5.75
N ASP A 6 -6.21 1.54 -6.55
CA ASP A 6 -7.52 0.91 -6.77
C ASP A 6 -7.36 -0.44 -7.48
N MET A 7 -6.42 -0.50 -8.44
CA MET A 7 -6.03 -1.77 -9.05
C MET A 7 -5.43 -2.74 -8.03
N MET A 8 -4.59 -2.29 -7.10
CA MET A 8 -4.03 -3.16 -6.05
C MET A 8 -5.09 -3.65 -5.06
N MET A 9 -6.00 -2.76 -4.63
CA MET A 9 -7.12 -3.11 -3.76
C MET A 9 -8.08 -4.11 -4.42
N GLN A 10 -8.38 -3.91 -5.71
CA GLN A 10 -9.23 -4.83 -6.46
C GLN A 10 -8.51 -6.14 -6.79
N ALA A 11 -7.19 -6.12 -7.07
CA ALA A 11 -6.42 -7.31 -7.45
C ALA A 11 -6.30 -8.34 -6.31
N GLN A 12 -6.27 -7.90 -5.05
CA GLN A 12 -6.19 -8.81 -3.90
C GLN A 12 -7.55 -9.26 -3.36
N ASN A 13 -8.67 -8.96 -4.04
CA ASN A 13 -10.03 -9.34 -3.64
C ASN A 13 -10.36 -8.98 -2.17
N GLY A 14 -9.79 -7.88 -1.65
CA GLY A 14 -9.98 -7.45 -0.27
C GLY A 14 -9.09 -8.12 0.79
N ALA A 15 -8.17 -9.03 0.42
CA ALA A 15 -7.26 -9.67 1.38
C ALA A 15 -6.38 -8.66 2.13
N ALA A 16 -5.93 -7.61 1.44
CA ALA A 16 -5.18 -6.52 2.08
C ALA A 16 -6.00 -5.77 3.13
N LEU A 17 -7.28 -5.52 2.83
CA LEU A 17 -8.20 -4.88 3.76
C LEU A 17 -8.45 -5.75 4.99
N GLU A 18 -8.58 -7.06 4.79
CA GLU A 18 -8.78 -8.02 5.87
C GLU A 18 -7.53 -8.15 6.75
N ALA A 19 -6.33 -8.12 6.17
CA ALA A 19 -5.08 -8.12 6.91
C ALA A 19 -4.92 -6.85 7.77
N VAL A 20 -5.24 -5.68 7.23
CA VAL A 20 -5.29 -4.41 7.99
C VAL A 20 -6.34 -4.51 9.11
N ALA A 21 -7.53 -5.02 8.81
CA ALA A 21 -8.59 -5.18 9.79
C ALA A 21 -8.13 -6.08 10.96
N ARG A 22 -7.48 -7.21 10.68
CA ARG A 22 -6.93 -8.11 11.70
C ARG A 22 -5.78 -7.47 12.49
N GLN A 23 -4.84 -6.82 11.81
CA GLN A 23 -3.67 -6.21 12.43
C GLN A 23 -4.05 -5.12 13.44
N TYR A 24 -5.02 -4.28 13.08
CA TYR A 24 -5.47 -3.16 13.92
C TYR A 24 -6.72 -3.50 14.74
N ASN A 25 -7.16 -4.76 14.74
CA ASN A 25 -8.38 -5.24 15.39
C ASN A 25 -9.62 -4.37 15.06
N LEU A 26 -9.75 -4.00 13.78
CA LEU A 26 -10.84 -3.19 13.24
C LEU A 26 -11.91 -4.09 12.62
N ALA A 27 -13.17 -3.66 12.68
CA ALA A 27 -14.20 -4.23 11.83
C ALA A 27 -13.88 -3.97 10.36
N GLN A 28 -14.23 -4.89 9.44
CA GLN A 28 -13.96 -4.73 8.01
C GLN A 28 -14.49 -3.40 7.46
N GLU A 29 -15.68 -2.97 7.90
CA GLU A 29 -16.25 -1.67 7.52
C GLU A 29 -15.41 -0.47 8.03
N GLN A 30 -14.83 -0.58 9.22
CA GLN A 30 -13.94 0.45 9.77
C GLN A 30 -12.60 0.48 9.03
N ALA A 31 -12.04 -0.67 8.68
CA ALA A 31 -10.86 -0.75 7.83
C ALA A 31 -11.15 -0.10 6.46
N THR A 32 -12.32 -0.35 5.85
CA THR A 32 -12.68 0.28 4.56
C THR A 32 -12.73 1.79 4.68
N LYS A 33 -13.36 2.30 5.75
CA LYS A 33 -13.46 3.74 6.01
C LYS A 33 -12.08 4.36 6.27
N ALA A 34 -11.22 3.69 7.03
CA ALA A 34 -9.87 4.15 7.29
C ALA A 34 -9.06 4.24 5.99
N MET A 35 -9.08 3.19 5.18
CA MET A 35 -8.38 3.20 3.88
C MET A 35 -8.94 4.28 2.96
N ALA A 36 -10.26 4.44 2.88
CA ALA A 36 -10.91 5.49 2.11
C ALA A 36 -10.51 6.90 2.60
N ALA A 37 -10.35 7.11 3.90
CA ALA A 37 -9.91 8.38 4.47
C ALA A 37 -8.42 8.67 4.20
N LEU A 38 -7.60 7.63 4.03
CA LEU A 38 -6.18 7.76 3.69
C LEU A 38 -5.94 7.98 2.18
N MET A 39 -6.92 7.66 1.33
CA MET A 39 -6.82 7.82 -0.13
C MET A 39 -6.38 9.20 -0.62
N PRO A 40 -6.90 10.33 -0.09
CA PRO A 40 -6.51 11.66 -0.56
C PRO A 40 -5.03 11.94 -0.26
N ALA A 41 -4.55 11.56 0.92
CA ALA A 41 -3.16 11.72 1.33
C ALA A 41 -2.23 10.83 0.49
N PHE A 42 -2.60 9.57 0.27
CA PHE A 42 -1.87 8.65 -0.59
C PHE A 42 -1.75 9.19 -2.02
N SER A 43 -2.87 9.66 -2.59
CA SER A 43 -2.91 10.22 -3.95
C SER A 43 -2.07 11.50 -4.07
N ALA A 44 -2.09 12.36 -3.05
CA ALA A 44 -1.24 13.54 -2.99
C ALA A 44 0.25 13.18 -2.91
N GLY A 45 0.60 12.18 -2.09
CA GLY A 45 1.96 11.64 -1.99
C GLY A 45 2.45 11.06 -3.31
N LEU A 46 1.65 10.19 -3.94
CA LEU A 46 1.96 9.60 -5.24
C LEU A 46 2.15 10.70 -6.30
N LYS A 47 1.23 11.67 -6.37
CA LYS A 47 1.32 12.79 -7.31
C LYS A 47 2.61 13.58 -7.09
N ARG A 48 3.01 13.84 -5.84
CA ARG A 48 4.27 14.51 -5.49
C ARG A 48 5.48 13.70 -5.96
N SER A 49 5.50 12.39 -5.70
CA SER A 49 6.58 11.50 -6.13
C SER A 49 6.68 11.41 -7.65
N THR A 50 5.57 11.45 -8.38
CA THR A 50 5.59 11.47 -9.86
C THR A 50 5.88 12.85 -10.46
N SER A 51 5.75 13.93 -9.68
CA SER A 51 5.98 15.30 -10.16
C SER A 51 7.47 15.66 -10.24
N ASN A 52 8.32 14.93 -9.51
CA ASN A 52 9.77 15.10 -9.53
C ASN A 52 10.41 13.86 -10.18
N PRO A 53 11.19 14.00 -11.26
CA PRO A 53 11.86 12.87 -11.91
C PRO A 53 12.69 11.99 -10.97
N TYR A 54 13.34 12.58 -9.96
CA TYR A 54 14.16 11.82 -9.01
C TYR A 54 13.31 10.96 -8.06
N ASP A 55 12.22 11.53 -7.53
CA ASP A 55 11.30 10.82 -6.65
C ASP A 55 10.53 9.73 -7.41
N PHE A 56 10.29 9.95 -8.71
CA PHE A 56 9.69 8.97 -9.60
C PHE A 56 10.62 7.78 -9.85
N VAL A 57 11.91 8.04 -10.08
CA VAL A 57 12.91 6.96 -10.22
C VAL A 57 13.03 6.16 -8.92
N GLY A 58 13.03 6.81 -7.77
CA GLY A 58 13.02 6.14 -6.46
C GLY A 58 11.78 5.26 -6.27
N LEU A 59 10.60 5.77 -6.61
CA LEU A 59 9.35 5.00 -6.59
C LEU A 59 9.40 3.80 -7.56
N MET A 60 9.88 4.01 -8.79
CA MET A 60 10.00 2.94 -9.79
C MET A 60 11.03 1.90 -9.38
N GLN A 61 12.15 2.28 -8.76
CA GLN A 61 13.12 1.34 -8.19
C GLN A 61 12.53 0.56 -7.03
N ALA A 62 11.78 1.21 -6.14
CA ALA A 62 11.10 0.53 -5.04
C ALA A 62 10.15 -0.54 -5.58
N VAL A 63 9.26 -0.17 -6.53
CA VAL A 63 8.32 -1.10 -7.16
C VAL A 63 9.05 -2.21 -7.93
N ALA A 64 10.08 -1.87 -8.71
CA ALA A 64 10.84 -2.83 -9.52
C ALA A 64 11.76 -3.75 -8.72
N SER A 65 12.15 -3.36 -7.50
CA SER A 65 13.01 -4.17 -6.62
C SER A 65 12.39 -5.51 -6.23
N GLY A 66 11.08 -5.70 -6.44
CA GLY A 66 10.41 -6.97 -6.21
C GLY A 66 10.23 -7.35 -4.74
N ASN A 67 10.80 -6.59 -3.81
CA ASN A 67 10.62 -6.80 -2.37
C ASN A 67 9.17 -6.60 -1.91
N TYR A 68 8.30 -6.02 -2.74
CA TYR A 68 6.87 -5.92 -2.47
C TYR A 68 6.12 -7.22 -2.77
N ALA A 69 6.64 -8.11 -3.62
CA ALA A 69 5.99 -9.37 -3.95
C ALA A 69 5.78 -10.25 -2.71
N ARG A 70 6.76 -10.32 -1.81
CA ARG A 70 6.65 -11.04 -0.53
C ARG A 70 5.59 -10.47 0.42
N TYR A 71 5.35 -9.16 0.38
CA TYR A 71 4.30 -8.50 1.17
C TYR A 71 2.92 -8.66 0.53
N PHE A 72 2.90 -8.83 -0.80
CA PHE A 72 1.71 -9.21 -1.54
C PHE A 72 1.30 -10.67 -1.30
N GLU A 73 2.27 -11.59 -1.24
CA GLU A 73 2.03 -13.00 -0.92
C GLU A 73 1.67 -13.20 0.56
N ASP A 74 2.33 -12.45 1.45
CA ASP A 74 2.08 -12.49 2.89
C ASP A 74 2.12 -11.09 3.50
N MET A 75 0.94 -10.50 3.64
CA MET A 75 0.78 -9.16 4.19
C MET A 75 1.19 -9.04 5.67
N SER A 76 1.26 -10.15 6.41
CA SER A 76 1.73 -10.12 7.80
C SER A 76 3.19 -9.67 7.89
N ARG A 77 3.98 -9.94 6.84
CA ARG A 77 5.39 -9.55 6.75
C ARG A 77 5.58 -8.05 6.55
N ALA A 78 4.57 -7.35 6.03
CA ALA A 78 4.62 -5.89 5.89
C ALA A 78 4.67 -5.19 7.26
N PHE A 79 4.10 -5.82 8.29
CA PHE A 79 4.03 -5.27 9.63
C PHE A 79 5.19 -5.70 10.55
N THR A 80 6.14 -6.51 10.05
CA THR A 80 7.33 -6.88 10.83
C THR A 80 8.33 -5.73 10.84
N PRO A 81 9.30 -5.71 11.78
CA PRO A 81 10.34 -4.68 11.81
C PRO A 81 11.09 -4.55 10.47
N GLU A 82 11.31 -5.67 9.77
CA GLU A 82 11.93 -5.69 8.45
C GLU A 82 11.03 -5.03 7.39
N GLY A 83 9.72 -5.31 7.42
CA GLY A 83 8.73 -4.69 6.54
C GLY A 83 8.65 -3.18 6.69
N ILE A 84 8.74 -2.68 7.92
CA ILE A 84 8.77 -1.24 8.24
C ILE A 84 10.10 -0.63 7.80
N SER A 85 11.23 -1.31 8.02
CA SER A 85 12.55 -0.85 7.56
C SER A 85 12.64 -0.75 6.05
N ASP A 86 11.88 -1.56 5.31
CA ASP A 86 11.73 -1.50 3.87
C ASP A 86 10.76 -0.40 3.39
N GLY A 87 10.05 0.24 4.32
CA GLY A 87 9.14 1.36 4.03
C GLY A 87 7.66 1.01 3.92
N ASN A 88 7.18 -0.07 4.54
CA ASN A 88 5.73 -0.35 4.73
C ASN A 88 5.14 0.32 5.98
#